data_AF-A0AAJ0C687-F1
#
_entry.id   AF-A0AAJ0C687-F1
#
_cell.length_a   1.000
_cell.length_b   1.000
_cell.length_c   1.000
_cell.angle_alpha   90.00
_cell.angle_beta   90.00
_cell.angle_gamma   90.00
#
_symmetry.space_group_name_H-M   'P 1'
#
loop_
_entity.id
_entity.type
_entity.pdbx_description
1 polymer ?
#
loop_
_entity_poly.entity_id
_entity_poly.type
_entity_poly.pdbx_seq_one_letter_code
_entity_poly.pdbx_strand_id
1 'polypeptide(L)'
;MLLRHLRSIMTSEVAKKVPIPARGVDYRGKVVLAPMVRSGELPSRLLALHYGADLVWGPETVDHSLIGTTRRVNPDTGMIEWTRMPSNSLKSQGKKPVPPPKESVIYRLDPNREAGRLIFQLGTSDPERAVAAARLVAADVAGIDVNAGCPKPFSTTGGMGAALLRTPDRLCAILRALVAAVGTAGAEAGEAPEFPVGVSVKIRLLETPAETEALVRLLVATGITGLTVHCRTTPMRPRERAIRGQLRMVAGVCREAGVACLMNGDVEDRDQAVRLAAEFGADGAMIATAAERNPSCFRSARDGGLAGWREVTERYLALAAEVGNKWGNTKFLLGHLVPGKEPAFRNLTHAKCYAEACEILGFPALADAARDVDERLGLLPSGAEAAGKGKGKGKAGNNSTALAAGGRMAEARSSASQPRKNISERGVAAQQAPAAVALQM
;
A
#
# COMPACT_ATOMS: atom_id res chain seq x y z
N MET A 1 -6.02 -66.64 -8.92
CA MET A 1 -5.24 -65.86 -7.93
C MET A 1 -4.71 -64.56 -8.55
N LEU A 2 -5.62 -63.77 -9.13
CA LEU A 2 -5.43 -62.36 -9.42
C LEU A 2 -5.57 -61.62 -8.09
N LEU A 3 -4.48 -61.06 -7.53
CA LEU A 3 -4.46 -59.91 -6.60
C LEU A 3 -3.03 -59.68 -6.04
N ARG A 4 -2.05 -59.41 -6.91
CA ARG A 4 -0.70 -58.99 -6.47
C ARG A 4 -0.13 -57.81 -7.26
N HIS A 5 -0.98 -57.02 -7.91
CA HIS A 5 -0.60 -55.74 -8.52
C HIS A 5 -1.51 -54.67 -7.95
N LEU A 6 -0.92 -53.53 -7.57
CA LEU A 6 -1.48 -52.35 -6.87
C LEU A 6 -1.01 -52.21 -5.41
N ARG A 7 0.31 -52.23 -5.18
CA ARG A 7 0.89 -51.36 -4.14
C ARG A 7 1.20 -50.03 -4.79
N SER A 8 0.31 -49.09 -4.51
CA SER A 8 0.43 -47.64 -4.64
C SER A 8 1.86 -47.15 -4.83
N ILE A 9 2.16 -46.65 -6.03
CA ILE A 9 3.23 -45.68 -6.23
C ILE A 9 2.70 -44.39 -5.59
N MET A 10 2.88 -44.24 -4.29
CA MET A 10 2.88 -42.92 -3.69
C MET A 10 4.19 -42.27 -4.12
N THR A 11 4.16 -41.58 -5.26
CA THR A 11 5.16 -40.54 -5.53
C THR A 11 5.07 -39.59 -4.35
N SER A 12 6.05 -39.65 -3.44
CA SER A 12 6.29 -38.55 -2.53
C SER A 12 6.70 -37.37 -3.41
N GLU A 13 5.73 -36.56 -3.84
CA GLU A 13 6.04 -35.27 -4.47
C GLU A 13 6.81 -34.47 -3.44
N VAL A 14 8.13 -34.43 -3.61
CA VAL A 14 9.01 -33.58 -2.81
C VAL A 14 8.55 -32.16 -3.11
N ALA A 15 7.93 -31.51 -2.11
CA ALA A 15 7.45 -30.14 -2.25
C ALA A 15 8.57 -29.26 -2.82
N LYS A 16 8.27 -28.50 -3.89
CA LYS A 16 9.25 -27.64 -4.52
C LYS A 16 9.74 -26.61 -3.51
N LYS A 17 11.05 -26.45 -3.40
CA LYS A 17 11.65 -25.44 -2.53
C LYS A 17 11.35 -24.06 -3.11
N VAL A 18 10.91 -23.12 -2.28
CA VAL A 18 10.77 -21.72 -2.68
C VAL A 18 12.15 -21.16 -3.05
N PRO A 19 12.38 -20.72 -4.30
CA PRO A 19 13.66 -20.14 -4.67
C PRO A 19 13.80 -18.78 -3.96
N ILE A 20 14.95 -18.59 -3.31
CA ILE A 20 15.31 -17.30 -2.68
C ILE A 20 16.34 -16.65 -3.59
N PRO A 21 15.99 -15.57 -4.30
CA PRO A 21 16.92 -14.85 -5.17
C PRO A 21 18.09 -14.27 -4.35
N ALA A 22 19.26 -14.09 -4.97
CA ALA A 22 20.48 -13.64 -4.28
C ALA A 22 20.32 -12.27 -3.57
N ARG A 23 19.48 -11.38 -4.13
CA ARG A 23 19.11 -10.09 -3.53
C ARG A 23 17.65 -10.06 -3.06
N GLY A 24 17.00 -11.23 -3.05
CA GLY A 24 15.61 -11.42 -2.68
C GLY A 24 15.42 -11.65 -1.19
N VAL A 25 14.20 -12.03 -0.82
CA VAL A 25 13.82 -12.35 0.56
C VAL A 25 13.11 -13.70 0.62
N ASP A 26 13.22 -14.35 1.78
CA ASP A 26 12.34 -15.46 2.14
C ASP A 26 11.10 -14.92 2.86
N TYR A 27 9.93 -15.13 2.28
CA TYR A 27 8.65 -14.70 2.87
C TYR A 27 8.16 -15.64 3.98
N ARG A 28 8.73 -16.84 4.12
CA ARG A 28 8.26 -17.84 5.09
C ARG A 28 8.65 -17.46 6.51
N GLY A 29 7.73 -17.70 7.44
CA GLY A 29 7.84 -17.35 8.85
C GLY A 29 7.80 -15.85 9.14
N LYS A 30 7.40 -15.01 8.16
CA LYS A 30 7.46 -13.55 8.28
C LYS A 30 6.13 -12.94 8.71
N VAL A 31 6.23 -11.92 9.55
CA VAL A 31 5.15 -10.99 9.88
C VAL A 31 5.51 -9.63 9.29
N VAL A 32 4.68 -9.15 8.36
CA VAL A 32 5.08 -8.08 7.44
C VAL A 32 4.10 -6.91 7.42
N LEU A 33 4.60 -5.72 7.10
CA LEU A 33 3.77 -4.53 6.86
C LEU A 33 3.14 -4.59 5.47
N ALA A 34 1.82 -4.37 5.42
CA ALA A 34 1.08 -4.32 4.17
C ALA A 34 1.32 -3.02 3.37
N PRO A 35 1.19 -3.06 2.04
CA PRO A 35 1.17 -1.86 1.22
C PRO A 35 -0.10 -1.05 1.52
N MET A 36 0.08 0.23 1.86
CA MET A 36 -1.01 1.16 2.16
C MET A 36 -0.74 2.49 1.50
N VAL A 37 -1.61 2.93 0.58
CA VAL A 37 -1.46 4.22 -0.10
C VAL A 37 -1.51 5.34 0.94
N ARG A 38 -0.56 6.28 0.86
CA ARG A 38 -0.28 7.35 1.85
C ARG A 38 0.33 6.84 3.16
N SER A 39 -0.29 5.89 3.84
CA SER A 39 0.16 5.42 5.16
C SER A 39 1.45 4.61 5.12
N GLY A 40 1.80 3.99 3.98
CA GLY A 40 2.99 3.17 3.79
C GLY A 40 4.25 3.94 3.36
N GLU A 41 4.25 5.27 3.43
CA GLU A 41 5.46 6.07 3.17
C GLU A 41 6.61 5.73 4.14
N LEU A 42 7.81 6.18 3.80
CA LEU A 42 9.05 5.77 4.46
C LEU A 42 9.01 5.81 6.00
N PRO A 43 8.55 6.89 6.68
CA PRO A 43 8.56 6.92 8.15
C PRO A 43 7.79 5.77 8.79
N SER A 44 6.68 5.36 8.19
CA SER A 44 5.84 4.26 8.68
C SER A 44 6.51 2.91 8.51
N ARG A 45 7.23 2.72 7.41
CA ARG A 45 7.99 1.49 7.16
C ARG A 45 9.15 1.36 8.15
N LEU A 46 9.89 2.44 8.36
CA LEU A 46 10.94 2.49 9.38
C LEU A 46 10.39 2.24 10.78
N LEU A 47 9.22 2.80 11.11
CA LEU A 47 8.58 2.59 12.40
C LEU A 47 8.09 1.15 12.58
N ALA A 48 7.55 0.52 11.53
CA ALA A 48 7.18 -0.88 11.55
C ALA A 48 8.41 -1.80 11.75
N LEU A 49 9.51 -1.53 11.03
CA LEU A 49 10.78 -2.24 11.22
C LEU A 49 11.33 -2.07 12.63
N HIS A 50 11.26 -0.86 13.19
CA HIS A 50 11.66 -0.57 14.56
C HIS A 50 10.90 -1.44 15.57
N TYR A 51 9.60 -1.64 15.37
CA TYR A 51 8.78 -2.49 16.22
C TYR A 51 8.84 -3.98 15.87
N GLY A 52 9.64 -4.40 14.88
CA GLY A 52 9.89 -5.81 14.61
C GLY A 52 9.11 -6.43 13.45
N ALA A 53 8.61 -5.61 12.51
CA ALA A 53 8.20 -6.12 11.21
C ALA A 53 9.41 -6.76 10.52
N ASP A 54 9.24 -7.95 9.95
CA ASP A 54 10.34 -8.64 9.29
C ASP A 54 10.63 -8.06 7.91
N LEU A 55 9.57 -7.70 7.18
CA LEU A 55 9.60 -7.09 5.85
C LEU A 55 8.55 -5.97 5.77
N VAL A 56 8.77 -5.02 4.87
CA VAL A 56 7.87 -3.88 4.68
C VAL A 56 7.54 -3.66 3.21
N TRP A 57 6.27 -3.47 2.91
CA TRP A 57 5.84 -3.07 1.57
C TRP A 57 5.74 -1.54 1.47
N GLY A 58 6.23 -1.00 0.36
CA GLY A 58 5.92 0.37 -0.07
C GLY A 58 4.44 0.59 -0.36
N PRO A 59 3.97 1.85 -0.45
CA PRO A 59 2.64 2.11 -0.98
C PRO A 59 2.56 1.67 -2.45
N GLU A 60 1.36 1.32 -2.92
CA GLU A 60 1.11 1.11 -4.35
C GLU A 60 1.57 2.34 -5.13
N THR A 61 2.58 2.15 -5.99
CA THR A 61 3.12 3.18 -6.85
C THR A 61 2.76 2.85 -8.29
N VAL A 62 2.05 3.76 -8.96
CA VAL A 62 1.59 3.53 -10.34
C VAL A 62 2.78 3.64 -11.29
N ASP A 63 2.92 2.69 -12.21
CA ASP A 63 3.98 2.64 -13.23
C ASP A 63 4.19 4.00 -13.94
N HIS A 64 3.12 4.64 -14.42
CA HIS A 64 3.13 5.96 -15.08
C HIS A 64 3.62 7.10 -14.20
N SER A 65 3.57 6.95 -12.87
CA SER A 65 4.11 7.95 -11.95
C SER A 65 5.63 7.82 -11.79
N LEU A 66 6.15 6.59 -11.88
CA LEU A 66 7.55 6.26 -11.68
C LEU A 66 8.36 6.37 -12.98
N ILE A 67 7.80 5.98 -14.12
CA ILE A 67 8.45 6.12 -15.43
C ILE A 67 8.72 7.61 -15.70
N GLY A 68 9.98 7.93 -16.05
CA GLY A 68 10.44 9.30 -16.25
C GLY A 68 10.89 10.02 -14.96
N THR A 69 11.00 9.31 -13.85
CA THR A 69 11.67 9.82 -12.65
C THR A 69 13.19 9.71 -12.76
N THR A 70 13.88 10.57 -12.01
CA THR A 70 15.33 10.51 -11.79
C THR A 70 15.58 9.94 -10.40
N ARG A 71 16.40 8.90 -10.33
CA ARG A 71 16.92 8.36 -9.06
C ARG A 71 18.05 9.28 -8.57
N ARG A 72 17.98 9.73 -7.32
CA ARG A 72 19.05 10.50 -6.66
C ARG A 72 19.18 10.16 -5.19
N VAL A 73 20.34 10.41 -4.62
CA VAL A 73 20.53 10.44 -3.16
C VAL A 73 20.31 11.87 -2.69
N ASN A 74 19.40 12.06 -1.75
CA ASN A 74 19.15 13.36 -1.16
C ASN A 74 20.30 13.71 -0.18
N PRO A 75 21.07 14.78 -0.39
CA PRO A 75 22.24 15.09 0.42
C PRO A 75 21.89 15.45 1.88
N ASP A 76 20.70 16.00 2.13
CA ASP A 76 20.28 16.47 3.46
C ASP A 76 19.76 15.34 4.35
N THR A 77 19.33 14.23 3.75
CA THR A 77 18.68 13.13 4.47
C THR A 77 19.35 11.78 4.24
N GLY A 78 20.21 11.64 3.22
CA GLY A 78 20.81 10.36 2.82
C GLY A 78 19.83 9.38 2.15
N MET A 79 18.57 9.77 1.94
CA MET A 79 17.54 8.90 1.38
C MET A 79 17.66 8.81 -0.13
N ILE A 80 17.31 7.64 -0.70
CA ILE A 80 17.18 7.50 -2.15
C ILE A 80 15.78 7.96 -2.54
N GLU A 81 15.71 8.85 -3.53
CA GLU A 81 14.48 9.45 -4.04
C GLU A 81 14.36 9.23 -5.54
N TRP A 82 13.14 8.90 -5.97
CA TRP A 82 12.72 8.99 -7.36
C TRP A 82 11.90 10.25 -7.52
N THR A 83 12.44 11.23 -8.23
CA THR A 83 11.82 12.55 -8.38
C THR A 83 11.48 12.83 -9.83
N ARG A 84 10.47 13.67 -10.05
CA ARG A 84 10.16 14.19 -11.39
C ARG A 84 9.62 15.59 -11.32
N MET A 85 9.76 16.31 -12.43
CA MET A 85 9.11 17.60 -12.59
C MET A 85 7.59 17.43 -12.67
N PRO A 86 6.79 18.30 -12.02
CA PRO A 86 5.34 18.25 -12.15
C PRO A 86 4.93 18.44 -13.61
N SER A 87 4.09 17.54 -14.16
CA SER A 87 3.63 17.60 -15.56
C SER A 87 2.84 18.88 -15.92
N ASN A 88 2.42 19.64 -14.91
CA ASN A 88 1.66 20.89 -15.06
C ASN A 88 2.56 22.15 -15.08
N SER A 89 3.88 22.02 -14.88
CA SER A 89 4.80 23.18 -14.85
C SER A 89 4.86 23.95 -16.17
N LEU A 90 4.44 23.35 -17.28
CA LEU A 90 4.41 23.97 -18.61
C LEU A 90 3.10 24.69 -18.95
N LYS A 91 2.03 24.55 -18.15
CA LYS A 91 0.70 25.11 -18.48
C LYS A 91 0.40 26.47 -17.84
N SER A 92 1.34 27.02 -17.07
CA SER A 92 1.20 28.31 -16.38
C SER A 92 1.96 29.43 -17.11
N GLN A 93 1.77 29.54 -18.42
CA GLN A 93 2.14 30.77 -19.14
C GLN A 93 0.96 31.74 -19.09
N GLY A 94 0.80 32.43 -17.97
CA GLY A 94 -0.22 33.47 -17.85
C GLY A 94 -0.67 33.72 -16.42
N LYS A 95 -0.12 34.79 -15.83
CA LYS A 95 -0.50 35.46 -14.58
C LYS A 95 0.07 34.87 -13.27
N LYS A 96 0.97 35.67 -12.70
CA LYS A 96 1.76 35.56 -11.45
C LYS A 96 3.14 34.88 -11.61
N PRO A 97 4.19 35.41 -10.96
CA PRO A 97 5.49 34.73 -10.90
C PRO A 97 5.27 33.37 -10.24
N VAL A 98 5.39 32.31 -11.03
CA VAL A 98 5.32 30.94 -10.54
C VAL A 98 6.67 30.67 -9.89
N PRO A 99 6.72 30.23 -8.61
CA PRO A 99 7.95 29.72 -8.03
C PRO A 99 8.57 28.68 -8.97
N PRO A 100 9.91 28.58 -9.06
CA PRO A 100 10.53 27.56 -9.90
C PRO A 100 9.92 26.20 -9.55
N PRO A 101 9.49 25.42 -10.57
CA PRO A 101 8.79 24.17 -10.32
C PRO A 101 9.65 23.25 -9.46
N LYS A 102 9.21 22.98 -8.22
CA LYS A 102 9.89 22.06 -7.31
C LYS A 102 9.60 20.64 -7.76
N GLU A 103 10.65 19.84 -7.91
CA GLU A 103 10.50 18.41 -8.20
C GLU A 103 9.61 17.73 -7.16
N SER A 104 8.76 16.83 -7.63
CA SER A 104 7.93 15.99 -6.78
C SER A 104 8.62 14.67 -6.53
N VAL A 105 8.79 14.31 -5.25
CA VAL A 105 9.22 12.98 -4.84
C VAL A 105 8.06 12.01 -5.05
N ILE A 106 8.27 11.01 -5.91
CA ILE A 106 7.31 9.95 -6.22
C ILE A 106 7.49 8.78 -5.26
N TYR A 107 8.74 8.42 -4.98
CA TYR A 107 9.07 7.36 -4.04
C TYR A 107 10.34 7.72 -3.28
N ARG A 108 10.41 7.26 -2.02
CA ARG A 108 11.58 7.45 -1.16
C ARG A 108 11.81 6.19 -0.34
N LEU A 109 13.08 5.81 -0.20
CA LEU A 109 13.52 4.73 0.69
C LEU A 109 14.79 5.10 1.46
N ASP A 110 15.02 4.37 2.54
CA ASP A 110 16.27 4.43 3.29
C ASP A 110 17.18 3.25 2.87
N PRO A 111 18.35 3.51 2.25
CA PRO A 111 19.22 2.46 1.72
C PRO A 111 19.85 1.57 2.78
N ASN A 112 19.85 1.99 4.05
CA ASN A 112 20.50 1.26 5.14
C ASN A 112 19.48 0.50 5.98
N ARG A 113 18.45 1.20 6.47
CA ARG A 113 17.46 0.62 7.39
C ARG A 113 16.47 -0.32 6.68
N GLU A 114 16.25 -0.13 5.39
CA GLU A 114 15.35 -0.97 4.59
C GLU A 114 16.07 -2.00 3.71
N ALA A 115 17.41 -2.03 3.74
CA ALA A 115 18.23 -2.96 2.98
C ALA A 115 17.81 -4.42 3.23
N GLY A 116 17.50 -5.14 2.14
CA GLY A 116 17.07 -6.53 2.22
C GLY A 116 15.68 -6.74 2.85
N ARG A 117 14.88 -5.69 3.05
CA ARG A 117 13.57 -5.77 3.71
C ARG A 117 12.42 -5.07 2.97
N LEU A 118 12.73 -4.12 2.09
CA LEU A 118 11.72 -3.38 1.34
C LEU A 118 11.24 -4.15 0.11
N ILE A 119 9.92 -4.32 0.00
CA ILE A 119 9.24 -4.80 -1.19
C ILE A 119 8.52 -3.63 -1.86
N PHE A 120 8.84 -3.35 -3.11
CA PHE A 120 8.22 -2.27 -3.88
C PHE A 120 6.91 -2.77 -4.51
N GLN A 121 5.78 -2.18 -4.15
CA GLN A 121 4.50 -2.54 -4.77
C GLN A 121 4.17 -1.66 -5.98
N LEU A 122 4.05 -2.29 -7.13
CA LEU A 122 3.68 -1.68 -8.40
C LEU A 122 2.17 -1.80 -8.68
N GLY A 123 1.56 -0.68 -9.02
CA GLY A 123 0.28 -0.63 -9.73
C GLY A 123 0.54 -0.53 -11.23
N THR A 124 0.13 -1.54 -11.99
CA THR A 124 0.32 -1.59 -13.45
C THR A 124 -0.76 -2.43 -14.12
N SER A 125 -0.95 -2.23 -15.42
CA SER A 125 -1.89 -2.99 -16.24
C SER A 125 -1.28 -3.43 -17.58
N ASP A 126 0.05 -3.36 -17.70
CA ASP A 126 0.77 -3.59 -18.94
C ASP A 126 2.16 -4.20 -18.67
N PRO A 127 2.54 -5.30 -19.34
CA PRO A 127 3.80 -5.99 -19.08
C PRO A 127 5.04 -5.13 -19.34
N GLU A 128 5.07 -4.34 -20.41
CA GLU A 128 6.25 -3.55 -20.80
C GLU A 128 6.48 -2.41 -19.82
N ARG A 129 5.41 -1.68 -19.47
CA ARG A 129 5.48 -0.63 -18.44
C ARG A 129 5.85 -1.20 -17.07
N ALA A 130 5.37 -2.40 -16.75
CA ALA A 130 5.73 -3.06 -15.51
C ALA A 130 7.24 -3.27 -15.39
N VAL A 131 7.86 -3.81 -16.44
CA VAL A 131 9.31 -4.02 -16.51
C VAL A 131 10.07 -2.70 -16.47
N ALA A 132 9.64 -1.70 -17.26
CA ALA A 132 10.27 -0.39 -17.29
C ALA A 132 10.27 0.28 -15.91
N ALA A 133 9.15 0.22 -15.19
CA ALA A 133 9.04 0.75 -13.84
C ALA A 133 9.89 -0.04 -12.83
N ALA A 134 9.85 -1.38 -12.89
CA ALA A 134 10.60 -2.23 -11.97
C ALA A 134 12.11 -2.03 -12.07
N ARG A 135 12.66 -1.90 -13.29
CA ARG A 135 14.10 -1.66 -13.51
C ARG A 135 14.61 -0.37 -12.85
N LEU A 136 13.76 0.64 -12.68
CA LEU A 136 14.14 1.90 -12.02
C LEU A 136 14.44 1.73 -10.53
N VAL A 137 13.87 0.72 -9.88
CA VAL A 137 13.91 0.53 -8.42
C VAL A 137 14.54 -0.79 -7.98
N ALA A 138 14.65 -1.78 -8.86
CA ALA A 138 15.09 -3.14 -8.53
C ALA A 138 16.51 -3.19 -7.93
N ALA A 139 17.35 -2.21 -8.23
CA ALA A 139 18.67 -2.06 -7.65
C ALA A 139 18.68 -1.64 -6.17
N ASP A 140 17.56 -1.20 -5.61
CA ASP A 140 17.49 -0.60 -4.26
C ASP A 140 16.47 -1.29 -3.34
N VAL A 141 15.78 -2.31 -3.84
CA VAL A 141 14.73 -3.04 -3.11
C VAL A 141 15.02 -4.53 -3.07
N ALA A 142 14.36 -5.24 -2.17
CA ALA A 142 14.55 -6.68 -1.97
C ALA A 142 13.49 -7.53 -2.71
N GLY A 143 12.50 -6.89 -3.32
CA GLY A 143 11.49 -7.55 -4.12
C GLY A 143 10.56 -6.57 -4.83
N ILE A 144 9.90 -7.07 -5.88
CA ILE A 144 8.86 -6.36 -6.63
C ILE A 144 7.54 -7.09 -6.41
N ASP A 145 6.50 -6.36 -6.00
CA ASP A 145 5.16 -6.89 -5.80
C ASP A 145 4.18 -6.25 -6.79
N VAL A 146 3.27 -7.03 -7.37
CA VAL A 146 2.17 -6.50 -8.19
C VAL A 146 0.88 -6.41 -7.38
N ASN A 147 0.27 -5.23 -7.35
CA ASN A 147 -1.05 -5.04 -6.76
C ASN A 147 -2.14 -5.55 -7.71
N ALA A 148 -2.78 -6.65 -7.33
CA ALA A 148 -3.95 -7.22 -8.01
C ALA A 148 -5.18 -7.26 -7.08
N GLY A 149 -5.22 -6.43 -6.03
CA GLY A 149 -6.23 -6.51 -4.97
C GLY A 149 -6.92 -5.20 -4.61
N CYS A 150 -6.42 -4.04 -5.05
CA CYS A 150 -7.00 -2.74 -4.71
C CYS A 150 -8.33 -2.50 -5.46
N PRO A 151 -9.46 -2.30 -4.75
CA PRO A 151 -10.76 -2.05 -5.40
C PRO A 151 -11.00 -0.57 -5.72
N LYS A 152 -10.08 0.33 -5.36
CA LYS A 152 -10.30 1.79 -5.43
C LYS A 152 -10.23 2.29 -6.89
N PRO A 153 -11.06 3.29 -7.26
CA PRO A 153 -11.11 3.80 -8.64
C PRO A 153 -9.78 4.25 -9.23
N PHE A 154 -8.90 4.87 -8.41
CA PHE A 154 -7.59 5.31 -8.90
C PHE A 154 -6.74 4.17 -9.48
N SER A 155 -6.97 2.93 -9.01
CA SER A 155 -6.28 1.72 -9.48
C SER A 155 -7.13 1.03 -10.57
N THR A 156 -8.41 0.78 -10.30
CA THR A 156 -9.27 -0.01 -11.20
C THR A 156 -9.62 0.67 -12.51
N THR A 157 -9.73 2.00 -12.56
CA THR A 157 -9.99 2.75 -13.81
C THR A 157 -8.82 2.64 -14.79
N GLY A 158 -7.58 2.48 -14.30
CA GLY A 158 -6.41 2.22 -15.13
C GLY A 158 -6.23 0.75 -15.53
N GLY A 159 -7.19 -0.12 -15.19
CA GLY A 159 -7.10 -1.57 -15.39
C GLY A 159 -6.14 -2.27 -14.43
N MET A 160 -5.76 -1.62 -13.32
CA MET A 160 -4.84 -2.13 -12.30
C MET A 160 -5.60 -2.66 -11.08
N GLY A 161 -4.89 -3.19 -10.08
CA GLY A 161 -5.49 -3.62 -8.83
C GLY A 161 -6.51 -4.74 -9.04
N ALA A 162 -7.66 -4.68 -8.38
CA ALA A 162 -8.69 -5.70 -8.47
C ALA A 162 -9.31 -5.85 -9.89
N ALA A 163 -9.04 -4.93 -10.82
CA ALA A 163 -9.46 -5.11 -12.21
C ALA A 163 -8.70 -6.25 -12.91
N LEU A 164 -7.44 -6.51 -12.51
CA LEU A 164 -6.62 -7.60 -13.05
C LEU A 164 -7.16 -8.99 -12.71
N LEU A 165 -7.96 -9.11 -11.64
CA LEU A 165 -8.61 -10.37 -11.27
C LEU A 165 -9.66 -10.82 -12.30
N ARG A 166 -10.14 -9.91 -13.15
CA ARG A 166 -11.04 -10.21 -14.28
C ARG A 166 -10.29 -10.48 -15.59
N THR A 167 -8.98 -10.28 -15.61
CA THR A 167 -8.11 -10.46 -16.78
C THR A 167 -6.86 -11.27 -16.41
N PRO A 168 -7.02 -12.53 -15.95
CA PRO A 168 -5.92 -13.34 -15.44
C PRO A 168 -4.78 -13.53 -16.45
N ASP A 169 -5.07 -13.61 -17.75
CA ASP A 169 -4.03 -13.70 -18.80
C ASP A 169 -3.11 -12.48 -18.81
N ARG A 170 -3.68 -11.29 -18.63
CA ARG A 170 -2.91 -10.04 -18.55
C ARG A 170 -2.06 -9.99 -17.28
N LEU A 171 -2.63 -10.39 -16.15
CA LEU A 171 -1.87 -10.49 -14.90
C LEU A 171 -0.71 -11.49 -15.04
N CYS A 172 -0.94 -12.65 -15.65
CA CYS A 172 0.12 -13.63 -15.90
C CYS A 172 1.19 -13.08 -16.86
N ALA A 173 0.81 -12.34 -17.91
CA ALA A 173 1.76 -11.71 -18.81
C ALA A 173 2.65 -10.68 -18.09
N ILE A 174 2.07 -9.85 -17.21
CA ILE A 174 2.81 -8.91 -16.36
C ILE A 174 3.81 -9.65 -15.46
N LEU A 175 3.35 -10.69 -14.75
CA LEU A 175 4.20 -11.44 -13.83
C LEU A 175 5.35 -12.16 -14.55
N ARG A 176 5.09 -12.81 -15.69
CA ARG A 176 6.14 -13.46 -16.49
C ARG A 176 7.18 -12.45 -16.99
N ALA A 177 6.73 -11.29 -17.47
CA ALA A 177 7.65 -10.24 -17.93
C ALA A 177 8.55 -9.73 -16.79
N LEU A 178 7.99 -9.51 -15.60
CA LEU A 178 8.77 -9.12 -14.42
C LEU A 178 9.74 -10.22 -13.98
N VAL A 179 9.29 -11.48 -13.91
CA VAL A 179 10.15 -12.62 -13.52
C VAL A 179 11.30 -12.80 -14.50
N ALA A 180 11.08 -12.61 -15.80
CA ALA A 180 12.13 -12.65 -16.81
C ALA A 180 13.11 -11.48 -16.71
N ALA A 181 12.62 -10.26 -16.44
CA ALA A 181 13.44 -9.05 -16.50
C ALA A 181 14.21 -8.73 -15.21
N VAL A 182 13.64 -9.02 -14.03
CA VAL A 182 14.23 -8.70 -12.72
C VAL A 182 14.23 -9.89 -11.76
N GLY A 183 13.62 -11.02 -12.14
CA GLY A 183 13.54 -12.21 -11.31
C GLY A 183 14.73 -13.16 -11.45
N THR A 184 14.51 -14.43 -11.12
CA THR A 184 15.54 -15.48 -11.12
C THR A 184 15.63 -16.29 -12.41
N ALA A 185 14.75 -16.04 -13.39
CA ALA A 185 14.63 -16.88 -14.58
C ALA A 185 15.87 -16.85 -15.50
N GLY A 186 16.67 -15.79 -15.48
CA GLY A 186 17.92 -15.73 -16.26
C GLY A 186 18.98 -16.75 -15.83
N ALA A 187 18.97 -17.16 -14.55
CA ALA A 187 20.00 -18.02 -13.98
C ALA A 187 20.04 -19.44 -14.60
N GLU A 188 18.90 -19.95 -15.11
CA GLU A 188 18.84 -21.25 -15.79
C GLU A 188 19.41 -21.21 -17.21
N ALA A 189 19.46 -20.03 -17.84
CA ALA A 189 20.00 -19.82 -19.18
C ALA A 189 21.49 -19.44 -19.19
N GLY A 190 22.16 -19.47 -18.03
CA GLY A 190 23.58 -19.12 -17.89
C GLY A 190 23.89 -17.62 -17.83
N GLU A 191 22.88 -16.75 -17.86
CA GLU A 191 23.03 -15.30 -17.73
C GLU A 191 22.55 -14.84 -16.34
N ALA A 192 23.41 -14.16 -15.58
CA ALA A 192 23.02 -13.62 -14.28
C ALA A 192 21.95 -12.52 -14.47
N PRO A 193 20.80 -12.58 -13.77
CA PRO A 193 19.82 -11.49 -13.82
C PRO A 193 20.45 -10.17 -13.37
N GLU A 194 20.03 -9.07 -13.98
CA GLU A 194 20.55 -7.73 -13.65
C GLU A 194 20.28 -7.33 -12.18
N PHE A 195 19.11 -7.71 -11.67
CA PHE A 195 18.64 -7.35 -10.33
C PHE A 195 17.99 -8.54 -9.63
N PRO A 196 18.70 -9.63 -9.28
CA PRO A 196 18.11 -10.92 -8.90
C PRO A 196 17.28 -10.84 -7.60
N VAL A 197 16.07 -10.32 -7.69
CA VAL A 197 15.10 -10.08 -6.62
C VAL A 197 13.85 -10.93 -6.85
N GLY A 198 13.02 -11.09 -5.81
CA GLY A 198 11.79 -11.87 -5.92
C GLY A 198 10.67 -11.05 -6.55
N VAL A 199 9.85 -11.69 -7.40
CA VAL A 199 8.57 -11.14 -7.81
C VAL A 199 7.46 -11.77 -6.97
N SER A 200 6.57 -10.95 -6.42
CA SER A 200 5.37 -11.39 -5.70
C SER A 200 4.10 -10.73 -6.25
N VAL A 201 2.94 -11.24 -5.85
CA VAL A 201 1.64 -10.66 -6.19
C VAL A 201 0.72 -10.66 -4.98
N LYS A 202 -0.03 -9.57 -4.80
CA LYS A 202 -1.09 -9.47 -3.79
C LYS A 202 -2.47 -9.48 -4.43
N ILE A 203 -3.27 -10.50 -4.12
CA ILE A 203 -4.63 -10.70 -4.64
C ILE A 203 -5.71 -10.59 -3.56
N ARG A 204 -6.97 -10.69 -4.00
CA ARG A 204 -8.16 -10.96 -3.18
C ARG A 204 -8.75 -12.32 -3.55
N LEU A 205 -9.60 -12.86 -2.68
CA LEU A 205 -10.40 -14.03 -3.02
C LEU A 205 -11.38 -13.71 -4.16
N LEU A 206 -11.67 -14.72 -4.99
CA LEU A 206 -12.76 -14.66 -5.96
C LEU A 206 -14.07 -15.14 -5.33
N GLU A 207 -15.15 -15.13 -6.10
CA GLU A 207 -16.50 -15.44 -5.61
C GLU A 207 -16.58 -16.85 -5.04
N THR A 208 -15.97 -17.82 -5.73
CA THR A 208 -15.92 -19.21 -5.29
C THR A 208 -14.50 -19.67 -4.94
N PRO A 209 -14.35 -20.69 -4.07
CA PRO A 209 -13.07 -21.34 -3.82
C PRO A 209 -12.43 -21.93 -5.09
N ALA A 210 -13.24 -22.50 -5.99
CA ALA A 210 -12.75 -23.13 -7.22
C ALA A 210 -12.14 -22.10 -8.18
N GLU A 211 -12.77 -20.93 -8.35
CA GLU A 211 -12.21 -19.83 -9.15
C GLU A 211 -10.92 -19.29 -8.51
N THR A 212 -10.90 -19.16 -7.18
CA THR A 212 -9.70 -18.74 -6.45
C THR A 212 -8.55 -19.72 -6.67
N GLU A 213 -8.81 -21.03 -6.56
CA GLU A 213 -7.82 -22.07 -6.84
C GLU A 213 -7.29 -22.00 -8.27
N ALA A 214 -8.19 -21.90 -9.25
CA ALA A 214 -7.84 -21.82 -10.67
C ALA A 214 -6.94 -20.61 -10.96
N LEU A 215 -7.29 -19.44 -10.40
CA LEU A 215 -6.46 -18.25 -10.50
C LEU A 215 -5.07 -18.49 -9.86
N VAL A 216 -5.02 -19.01 -8.63
CA VAL A 216 -3.73 -19.24 -7.94
C VAL A 216 -2.84 -20.20 -8.74
N ARG A 217 -3.38 -21.27 -9.32
CA ARG A 217 -2.63 -22.20 -10.18
C ARG A 217 -2.01 -21.51 -11.40
N LEU A 218 -2.74 -20.57 -12.03
CA LEU A 218 -2.19 -19.76 -13.13
C LEU A 218 -1.06 -18.84 -12.64
N LEU A 219 -1.23 -18.18 -11.50
CA LEU A 219 -0.27 -17.23 -10.98
C LEU A 219 1.05 -17.90 -10.55
N VAL A 220 0.99 -19.02 -9.84
CA VAL A 220 2.21 -19.71 -9.37
C VAL A 220 3.03 -20.28 -10.53
N ALA A 221 2.40 -20.59 -11.67
CA ALA A 221 3.07 -21.04 -12.89
C ALA A 221 3.85 -19.93 -13.63
N THR A 222 3.79 -18.68 -13.16
CA THR A 222 4.53 -17.56 -13.77
C THR A 222 5.97 -17.42 -13.27
N GLY A 223 6.35 -18.18 -12.23
CA GLY A 223 7.67 -18.11 -11.59
C GLY A 223 7.79 -17.05 -10.48
N ILE A 224 6.66 -16.53 -9.98
CA ILE A 224 6.65 -15.71 -8.77
C ILE A 224 7.20 -16.48 -7.56
N THR A 225 7.76 -15.75 -6.61
CA THR A 225 8.37 -16.30 -5.38
C THR A 225 7.45 -16.17 -4.17
N GLY A 226 6.46 -15.26 -4.23
CA GLY A 226 5.50 -15.03 -3.16
C GLY A 226 4.10 -14.67 -3.67
N LEU A 227 3.08 -15.11 -2.95
CA LEU A 227 1.69 -14.73 -3.16
C LEU A 227 1.10 -14.29 -1.82
N THR A 228 0.52 -13.09 -1.78
CA THR A 228 -0.26 -12.63 -0.63
C THR A 228 -1.74 -12.64 -0.97
N VAL A 229 -2.56 -13.30 -0.17
CA VAL A 229 -4.01 -13.31 -0.34
C VAL A 229 -4.69 -12.47 0.74
N HIS A 230 -5.39 -11.43 0.32
CA HIS A 230 -6.35 -10.76 1.19
C HIS A 230 -7.62 -11.61 1.26
N CYS A 231 -7.92 -12.14 2.44
CA CYS A 231 -9.06 -13.01 2.75
C CYS A 231 -10.42 -12.28 2.70
N ARG A 232 -10.65 -11.48 1.67
CA ARG A 232 -11.92 -10.83 1.36
C ARG A 232 -12.07 -10.80 -0.15
N THR A 233 -13.28 -10.94 -0.65
CA THR A 233 -13.56 -10.70 -2.06
C THR A 233 -13.53 -9.19 -2.37
N THR A 234 -13.51 -8.83 -3.65
CA THR A 234 -13.49 -7.43 -4.09
C THR A 234 -14.71 -6.61 -3.60
N PRO A 235 -15.95 -7.15 -3.61
CA PRO A 235 -17.13 -6.40 -3.14
C PRO A 235 -17.24 -6.21 -1.62
N MET A 236 -16.58 -7.07 -0.83
CA MET A 236 -16.68 -7.02 0.64
C MET A 236 -16.16 -5.71 1.21
N ARG A 237 -16.92 -5.14 2.16
CA ARG A 237 -16.55 -3.94 2.91
C ARG A 237 -15.50 -4.26 3.99
N PRO A 238 -14.70 -3.27 4.41
CA PRO A 238 -13.71 -3.48 5.47
C PRO A 238 -14.26 -4.03 6.79
N ARG A 239 -15.52 -3.74 7.12
CA ARG A 239 -16.20 -4.20 8.34
C ARG A 239 -16.64 -5.67 8.31
N GLU A 240 -16.72 -6.27 7.12
CA GLU A 240 -17.12 -7.67 6.96
C GLU A 240 -15.92 -8.56 7.25
N ARG A 241 -16.07 -9.62 8.05
CA ARG A 241 -14.95 -10.44 8.55
C ARG A 241 -14.19 -11.15 7.42
N ALA A 242 -12.89 -11.33 7.60
CA ALA A 242 -12.05 -12.07 6.67
C ALA A 242 -12.47 -13.55 6.54
N ILE A 243 -12.57 -14.04 5.31
CA ILE A 243 -12.88 -15.43 4.94
C ILE A 243 -11.57 -16.22 4.87
N ARG A 244 -11.21 -16.88 5.97
CA ARG A 244 -9.93 -17.60 6.08
C ARG A 244 -9.99 -19.07 5.67
N GLY A 245 -11.19 -19.64 5.54
CA GLY A 245 -11.37 -21.07 5.24
C GLY A 245 -10.72 -21.56 3.94
N GLN A 246 -10.51 -20.67 2.96
CA GLN A 246 -9.86 -21.00 1.69
C GLN A 246 -8.32 -21.02 1.76
N LEU A 247 -7.72 -20.48 2.84
CA LEU A 247 -6.27 -20.29 2.93
C LEU A 247 -5.47 -21.59 2.81
N ARG A 248 -5.95 -22.69 3.40
CA ARG A 248 -5.26 -23.99 3.31
C ARG A 248 -5.15 -24.49 1.88
N MET A 249 -6.21 -24.30 1.08
CA MET A 249 -6.18 -24.62 -0.35
C MET A 249 -5.18 -23.73 -1.08
N VAL A 250 -5.24 -22.40 -0.90
CA VAL A 250 -4.35 -21.46 -1.57
C VAL A 250 -2.88 -21.73 -1.24
N ALA A 251 -2.57 -21.93 0.04
CA ALA A 251 -1.23 -22.26 0.50
C ALA A 251 -0.76 -23.64 0.02
N GLY A 252 -1.67 -24.61 -0.12
CA GLY A 252 -1.39 -25.92 -0.73
C GLY A 252 -0.87 -25.78 -2.16
N VAL A 253 -1.62 -25.07 -3.01
CA VAL A 253 -1.23 -24.80 -4.40
C VAL A 253 0.09 -24.04 -4.49
N CYS A 254 0.30 -23.05 -3.61
CA CYS A 254 1.56 -22.30 -3.59
C CYS A 254 2.74 -23.22 -3.24
N ARG A 255 2.58 -24.10 -2.24
CA ARG A 255 3.61 -25.05 -1.81
C ARG A 255 3.95 -26.09 -2.87
N GLU A 256 2.96 -26.61 -3.60
CA GLU A 256 3.16 -27.51 -4.76
C GLU A 256 4.08 -26.85 -5.81
N ALA A 257 3.91 -25.54 -6.02
CA ALA A 257 4.66 -24.78 -7.01
C ALA A 257 5.97 -24.17 -6.49
N GLY A 258 6.28 -24.27 -5.19
CA GLY A 258 7.45 -23.61 -4.61
C GLY A 258 7.29 -22.09 -4.50
N VAL A 259 6.10 -21.63 -4.13
CA VAL A 259 5.77 -20.21 -3.89
C VAL A 259 5.40 -20.04 -2.41
N ALA A 260 5.92 -19.01 -1.75
CA ALA A 260 5.52 -18.70 -0.38
C ALA A 260 4.13 -18.03 -0.35
N CYS A 261 3.25 -18.41 0.57
CA CYS A 261 1.91 -17.86 0.72
C CYS A 261 1.77 -17.04 2.01
N LEU A 262 1.52 -15.73 1.89
CA LEU A 262 1.20 -14.86 3.02
C LEU A 262 -0.31 -14.64 3.12
N MET A 263 -0.85 -14.74 4.33
CA MET A 263 -2.25 -14.37 4.58
C MET A 263 -2.38 -12.87 4.95
N ASN A 264 -3.50 -12.27 4.58
CA ASN A 264 -3.85 -10.90 4.96
C ASN A 264 -5.35 -10.77 5.26
N GLY A 265 -5.70 -9.89 6.19
CA GLY A 265 -7.09 -9.61 6.59
C GLY A 265 -7.38 -10.00 8.04
N ASP A 266 -7.76 -9.00 8.84
CA ASP A 266 -8.11 -9.10 10.27
C ASP A 266 -6.99 -9.67 11.14
N VAL A 267 -5.73 -9.35 10.78
CA VAL A 267 -4.54 -9.62 11.58
C VAL A 267 -4.23 -8.34 12.35
N GLU A 268 -4.22 -8.41 13.68
CA GLU A 268 -4.19 -7.27 14.59
C GLU A 268 -2.82 -7.06 15.24
N ASP A 269 -2.05 -8.12 15.46
CA ASP A 269 -0.72 -8.06 16.09
C ASP A 269 0.15 -9.25 15.67
N ARG A 270 1.45 -9.20 16.00
CA ARG A 270 2.45 -10.21 15.63
C ARG A 270 2.12 -11.59 16.18
N ASP A 271 1.72 -11.70 17.43
CA ASP A 271 1.45 -13.01 18.03
C ASP A 271 0.21 -13.65 17.38
N GLN A 272 -0.82 -12.85 17.10
CA GLN A 272 -1.98 -13.28 16.33
C GLN A 272 -1.60 -13.63 14.89
N ALA A 273 -0.71 -12.87 14.25
CA ALA A 273 -0.21 -13.14 12.91
C ALA A 273 0.43 -14.53 12.81
N VAL A 274 1.32 -14.87 13.76
CA VAL A 274 1.97 -16.18 13.84
C VAL A 274 0.95 -17.29 14.08
N ARG A 275 0.03 -17.11 15.04
CA ARG A 275 -1.03 -18.10 15.33
C ARG A 275 -1.92 -18.35 14.13
N LEU A 276 -2.42 -17.29 13.48
CA LEU A 276 -3.31 -17.41 12.32
C LEU A 276 -2.61 -18.04 11.12
N ALA A 277 -1.35 -17.69 10.85
CA ALA A 277 -0.60 -18.30 9.75
C ALA A 277 -0.50 -19.83 9.94
N ALA A 278 -0.15 -20.27 11.16
CA ALA A 278 -0.12 -21.70 11.50
C ALA A 278 -1.51 -22.36 11.43
N GLU A 279 -2.54 -21.71 12.00
CA GLU A 279 -3.92 -22.21 12.03
C GLU A 279 -4.50 -22.39 10.62
N PHE A 280 -4.12 -21.56 9.66
CA PHE A 280 -4.66 -21.60 8.30
C PHE A 280 -3.67 -22.12 7.25
N GLY A 281 -2.50 -22.60 7.67
CA GLY A 281 -1.50 -23.24 6.81
C GLY A 281 -0.76 -22.30 5.85
N ALA A 282 -0.82 -20.98 6.10
CA ALA A 282 -0.05 -19.97 5.39
C ALA A 282 1.39 -19.92 5.93
N ASP A 283 2.33 -19.46 5.12
CA ASP A 283 3.74 -19.39 5.50
C ASP A 283 4.07 -18.14 6.32
N GLY A 284 3.20 -17.13 6.32
CA GLY A 284 3.35 -15.91 7.09
C GLY A 284 2.10 -15.04 7.02
N ALA A 285 2.16 -13.86 7.62
CA ALA A 285 1.01 -12.98 7.73
C ALA A 285 1.37 -11.50 7.55
N MET A 286 0.45 -10.77 6.94
CA MET A 286 0.61 -9.36 6.61
C MET A 286 -0.41 -8.51 7.36
N ILE A 287 0.08 -7.48 8.05
CA ILE A 287 -0.71 -6.56 8.89
C ILE A 287 -0.87 -5.22 8.18
N ALA A 288 -2.11 -4.73 8.07
CA ALA A 288 -2.45 -3.45 7.43
C ALA A 288 -3.04 -2.44 8.43
N THR A 289 -4.36 -2.49 8.64
CA THR A 289 -5.09 -1.48 9.41
C THR A 289 -4.67 -1.41 10.88
N ALA A 290 -4.24 -2.51 11.49
CA ALA A 290 -3.69 -2.47 12.85
C ALA A 290 -2.35 -1.73 12.91
N ALA A 291 -1.48 -1.94 11.93
CA ALA A 291 -0.22 -1.20 11.79
C ALA A 291 -0.45 0.29 11.49
N GLU A 292 -1.47 0.64 10.70
CA GLU A 292 -1.84 2.04 10.45
C GLU A 292 -2.32 2.75 11.73
N ARG A 293 -3.02 2.03 12.61
CA ARG A 293 -3.46 2.55 13.91
C ARG A 293 -2.32 2.60 14.93
N ASN A 294 -1.51 1.55 14.99
CA ASN A 294 -0.39 1.45 15.92
C ASN A 294 0.68 0.49 15.36
N PRO A 295 1.77 1.02 14.76
CA PRO A 295 2.88 0.21 14.25
C PRO A 295 3.57 -0.69 15.27
N SER A 296 3.38 -0.45 16.58
CA SER A 296 3.89 -1.38 17.61
C SER A 296 3.17 -2.73 17.63
N CYS A 297 2.15 -2.93 16.79
CA CYS A 297 1.54 -4.24 16.56
C CYS A 297 2.53 -5.31 16.10
N PHE A 298 3.71 -4.93 15.57
CA PHE A 298 4.77 -5.86 15.23
C PHE A 298 5.64 -6.27 16.43
N ARG A 299 5.54 -5.59 17.57
CA ARG A 299 6.28 -5.94 18.78
C ARG A 299 5.57 -7.11 19.45
N SER A 300 6.31 -8.19 19.75
CA SER A 300 5.71 -9.36 20.39
C SER A 300 5.23 -9.02 21.79
N ALA A 301 4.23 -9.74 22.32
CA ALA A 301 3.80 -9.59 23.71
C ALA A 301 4.95 -9.83 24.69
N ARG A 302 5.86 -10.75 24.36
CA ARG A 302 7.09 -11.02 25.14
C ARG A 302 8.01 -9.80 25.22
N ASP A 303 8.07 -9.01 24.16
CA ASP A 303 8.92 -7.82 24.05
C ASP A 303 8.18 -6.52 24.42
N GLY A 304 7.05 -6.62 25.15
CA GLY A 304 6.29 -5.48 25.66
C GLY A 304 5.02 -5.12 24.90
N GLY A 305 4.65 -5.90 23.87
CA GLY A 305 3.36 -5.77 23.17
C GLY A 305 3.08 -4.38 22.60
N LEU A 306 1.83 -3.95 22.59
CA LEU A 306 1.46 -2.62 22.06
C LEU A 306 2.03 -1.48 22.93
N ALA A 307 2.74 -0.56 22.30
CA ALA A 307 3.19 0.70 22.88
C ALA A 307 2.04 1.71 22.99
N GLY A 308 2.16 2.62 23.95
CA GLY A 308 1.24 3.74 24.10
C GLY A 308 1.30 4.70 22.90
N TRP A 309 0.16 5.33 22.57
CA TRP A 309 0.07 6.17 21.38
C TRP A 309 1.07 7.34 21.38
N ARG A 310 1.43 7.88 22.56
CA ARG A 310 2.42 8.97 22.68
C ARG A 310 3.82 8.53 22.23
N GLU A 311 4.31 7.40 22.71
CA GLU A 311 5.61 6.81 22.32
C GLU A 311 5.68 6.59 20.81
N VAL A 312 4.63 5.99 20.25
CA VAL A 312 4.52 5.70 18.81
C VAL A 312 4.50 6.99 17.99
N THR A 313 3.74 7.99 18.43
CA THR A 313 3.57 9.26 17.72
C THR A 313 4.83 10.11 17.76
N GLU A 314 5.48 10.18 18.92
CA GLU A 314 6.76 10.89 19.08
C GLU A 314 7.82 10.27 18.17
N ARG A 315 7.94 8.94 18.16
CA ARG A 315 8.90 8.24 17.30
C ARG A 315 8.57 8.38 15.82
N TYR A 316 7.29 8.36 15.45
CA TYR A 316 6.85 8.63 14.08
C TYR A 316 7.26 10.03 13.62
N LEU A 317 7.04 11.05 14.46
CA LEU A 317 7.42 12.44 14.16
C LEU A 317 8.92 12.58 13.99
N ALA A 318 9.71 11.97 14.87
CA ALA A 318 11.17 11.97 14.77
C ALA A 318 11.63 11.39 13.43
N LEU A 319 11.14 10.19 13.07
CA LEU A 319 11.46 9.55 11.78
C LEU A 319 10.98 10.40 10.59
N ALA A 320 9.79 10.98 10.67
CA ALA A 320 9.24 11.81 9.61
C ALA A 320 10.04 13.10 9.39
N ALA A 321 10.53 13.73 10.47
CA ALA A 321 11.42 14.89 10.39
C ALA A 321 12.79 14.52 9.83
N GLU A 322 13.36 13.40 10.31
CA GLU A 322 14.66 12.87 9.88
C GLU A 322 14.71 12.65 8.36
N VAL A 323 13.70 11.97 7.81
CA VAL A 323 13.66 11.65 6.38
C VAL A 323 13.04 12.76 5.52
N GLY A 324 12.72 13.92 6.11
CA GLY A 324 12.12 15.05 5.40
C GLY A 324 10.77 14.72 4.76
N ASN A 325 9.90 14.01 5.49
CA ASN A 325 8.61 13.55 4.96
C ASN A 325 7.65 14.73 4.69
N LYS A 326 6.77 14.59 3.70
CA LYS A 326 5.83 15.66 3.37
C LYS A 326 4.86 15.89 4.52
N TRP A 327 4.79 17.12 5.05
CA TRP A 327 3.91 17.46 6.17
C TRP A 327 2.45 17.02 5.98
N GLY A 328 1.89 17.23 4.79
CA GLY A 328 0.52 16.80 4.50
C GLY A 328 0.29 15.29 4.65
N ASN A 329 1.31 14.46 4.42
CA ASN A 329 1.23 13.03 4.67
C ASN A 329 1.57 12.68 6.13
N THR A 330 2.55 13.35 6.72
CA THR A 330 2.85 13.22 8.16
C THR A 330 1.61 13.48 9.01
N LYS A 331 0.93 14.61 8.79
CA LYS A 331 -0.32 14.94 9.47
C LYS A 331 -1.44 13.92 9.23
N PHE A 332 -1.54 13.37 8.02
CA PHE A 332 -2.54 12.36 7.72
C PHE A 332 -2.36 11.12 8.61
N LEU A 333 -1.12 10.64 8.76
CA LEU A 333 -0.88 9.47 9.61
C LEU A 333 -0.95 9.79 11.11
N LEU A 334 -0.55 11.00 11.52
CA LEU A 334 -0.82 11.48 12.90
C LEU A 334 -2.30 11.41 13.28
N GLY A 335 -3.20 11.68 12.33
CA GLY A 335 -4.65 11.54 12.54
C GLY A 335 -5.13 10.09 12.77
N HIS A 336 -4.29 9.08 12.50
CA HIS A 336 -4.56 7.67 12.82
C HIS A 336 -3.86 7.23 14.10
N LEU A 337 -2.65 7.73 14.36
CA LEU A 337 -1.84 7.38 15.54
C LEU A 337 -2.36 8.02 16.82
N VAL A 338 -2.84 9.28 16.75
CA VAL A 338 -3.38 9.99 17.91
C VAL A 338 -4.88 9.65 18.05
N PRO A 339 -5.32 9.10 19.20
CA PRO A 339 -6.73 8.79 19.39
C PRO A 339 -7.62 10.03 19.27
N GLY A 340 -8.72 9.93 18.53
CA GLY A 340 -9.63 11.06 18.28
C GLY A 340 -10.29 11.67 19.53
N LYS A 341 -10.23 10.99 20.67
CA LYS A 341 -10.74 11.47 21.97
C LYS A 341 -9.73 12.33 22.72
N GLU A 342 -8.46 12.36 22.29
CA GLU A 342 -7.42 13.16 22.94
C GLU A 342 -7.68 14.66 22.75
N PRO A 343 -7.55 15.49 23.80
CA PRO A 343 -7.76 16.94 23.69
C PRO A 343 -6.91 17.61 22.60
N ALA A 344 -5.68 17.11 22.41
CA ALA A 344 -4.74 17.60 21.40
C ALA A 344 -5.19 17.30 19.96
N PHE A 345 -6.03 16.28 19.73
CA PHE A 345 -6.37 15.79 18.40
C PHE A 345 -6.99 16.89 17.51
N ARG A 346 -7.94 17.66 18.06
CA ARG A 346 -8.59 18.72 17.29
C ARG A 346 -7.57 19.74 16.78
N ASN A 347 -6.68 20.21 17.65
CA ASN A 347 -5.66 21.19 17.29
C ASN A 347 -4.66 20.60 16.28
N LEU A 348 -4.29 19.33 16.46
CA LEU A 348 -3.39 18.61 15.55
C LEU A 348 -3.90 18.57 14.10
N THR A 349 -5.22 18.42 13.89
CA THR A 349 -5.78 18.42 12.52
C THR A 349 -5.57 19.76 11.79
N HIS A 350 -5.45 20.85 12.55
CA HIS A 350 -5.24 22.21 12.04
C HIS A 350 -3.76 22.57 11.87
N ALA A 351 -2.83 21.83 12.49
CA ALA A 351 -1.40 22.07 12.42
C ALA A 351 -0.89 22.17 10.97
N LYS A 352 0.04 23.09 10.75
CA LYS A 352 0.58 23.52 9.46
C LYS A 352 2.02 23.07 9.23
N CYS A 353 2.72 22.68 10.28
CA CYS A 353 4.13 22.30 10.23
C CYS A 353 4.48 21.33 11.39
N TYR A 354 5.71 20.82 11.39
CA TYR A 354 6.20 19.88 12.40
C TYR A 354 6.32 20.53 13.78
N ALA A 355 6.80 21.78 13.85
CA ALA A 355 6.99 22.48 15.12
C ALA A 355 5.67 22.68 15.88
N GLU A 356 4.61 23.13 15.19
CA GLU A 356 3.26 23.25 15.76
C GLU A 356 2.74 21.90 16.29
N ALA A 357 3.00 20.81 15.58
CA ALA A 357 2.56 19.49 16.02
C ALA A 357 3.31 18.99 17.25
N CYS A 358 4.62 19.23 17.33
CA CYS A 358 5.42 18.90 18.51
C CYS A 358 4.96 19.71 19.73
N GLU A 359 4.61 21.00 19.55
CA GLU A 359 4.04 21.83 20.61
C GLU A 359 2.67 21.31 21.08
N ILE A 360 1.74 21.08 20.16
CA ILE A 360 0.39 20.58 20.45
C ILE A 360 0.44 19.23 21.18
N LEU A 361 1.35 18.35 20.78
CA LEU A 361 1.49 17.03 21.36
C LEU A 361 2.36 17.01 22.62
N GLY A 362 3.13 18.07 22.89
CA GLY A 362 4.02 18.16 24.05
C GLY A 362 5.27 17.28 23.91
N PHE A 363 5.97 17.38 22.78
CA PHE A 363 7.23 16.68 22.48
C PHE A 363 8.41 17.66 22.36
N PRO A 364 8.88 18.24 23.47
CA PRO A 364 9.92 19.29 23.45
C PRO A 364 11.26 18.78 22.92
N ALA A 365 11.57 17.49 23.09
CA ALA A 365 12.79 16.88 22.59
C ALA A 365 12.91 16.89 21.05
N LEU A 366 11.81 17.07 20.34
CA LEU A 366 11.78 17.14 18.88
C LEU A 366 11.73 18.57 18.34
N ALA A 367 11.71 19.59 19.21
CA ALA A 367 11.44 20.97 18.80
C ALA A 367 12.46 21.50 17.78
N ASP A 368 13.75 21.22 17.98
CA ASP A 368 14.81 21.73 17.09
C ASP A 368 14.77 21.01 15.73
N ALA A 369 14.75 19.67 15.75
CA ALA A 369 14.61 18.87 14.53
C ALA A 369 13.33 19.21 13.73
N ALA A 370 12.24 19.56 14.42
CA ALA A 370 10.99 20.00 13.81
C ALA A 370 11.12 21.35 13.10
N ARG A 371 11.83 22.33 13.70
CA ARG A 371 12.09 23.62 13.06
C ARG A 371 13.00 23.47 11.84
N ASP A 372 14.05 22.66 11.96
CA ASP A 372 14.99 22.41 10.86
C ASP A 372 14.31 21.78 9.65
N VAL A 373 13.43 20.80 9.86
CA VAL A 373 12.66 20.20 8.75
C VAL A 373 11.61 21.17 8.19
N ASP A 374 10.99 22.00 9.03
CA ASP A 374 10.03 23.02 8.58
C ASP A 374 10.69 24.06 7.67
N GLU A 375 11.91 24.49 8.00
CA GLU A 375 12.70 25.39 7.16
C GLU A 375 13.07 24.73 5.82
N ARG A 376 13.65 23.52 5.86
CA ARG A 376 14.02 22.76 4.63
C ARG A 376 12.83 22.51 3.71
N LEU A 377 11.65 22.27 4.28
CA LEU A 377 10.43 22.04 3.51
C LEU A 377 9.71 23.33 3.09
N GLY A 378 10.12 24.50 3.59
CA GLY A 378 9.48 25.79 3.32
C GLY A 378 8.08 25.89 3.95
N LEU A 379 7.90 25.33 5.14
CA LEU A 379 6.63 25.32 5.89
C LEU A 379 6.50 26.49 6.86
N LEU A 380 7.59 27.24 7.09
CA LEU A 380 7.55 28.45 7.89
C LEU A 380 6.63 29.49 7.24
N PRO A 381 5.83 30.23 8.01
CA PRO A 381 5.01 31.31 7.48
C PRO A 381 5.91 32.31 6.75
N SER A 382 5.63 32.58 5.47
CA SER A 382 6.24 33.70 4.75
C SER A 382 5.77 35.00 5.43
N GLY A 383 6.60 35.57 6.30
CA GLY A 383 6.30 36.83 7.01
C GLY A 383 6.56 36.85 8.51
N ALA A 384 7.42 35.98 9.05
CA ALA A 384 8.02 36.23 10.37
C ALA A 384 9.29 37.10 10.22
N GLU A 385 9.14 38.29 9.64
CA GLU A 385 10.02 39.38 10.04
C GLU A 385 9.63 39.82 11.46
N ALA A 386 10.65 40.27 12.19
CA ALA A 386 10.60 40.56 13.62
C ALA A 386 9.35 41.30 14.11
N ALA A 387 8.87 40.85 15.28
CA ALA A 387 8.09 41.57 16.28
C ALA A 387 7.45 42.94 15.89
N GLY A 388 6.11 43.02 15.89
CA GLY A 388 5.44 44.32 16.03
C GLY A 388 3.96 44.38 15.63
N LYS A 389 3.08 44.39 16.64
CA LYS A 389 1.75 45.06 16.71
C LYS A 389 0.67 44.71 15.65
N GLY A 390 -0.49 44.30 16.18
CA GLY A 390 -1.78 44.90 15.78
C GLY A 390 -2.74 44.05 14.94
N LYS A 391 -3.85 43.66 15.59
CA LYS A 391 -5.10 43.04 15.10
C LYS A 391 -5.53 43.35 13.65
N GLY A 392 -6.09 42.32 12.99
CA GLY A 392 -7.05 42.47 11.89
C GLY A 392 -7.70 41.15 11.45
N LYS A 393 -9.02 41.00 11.66
CA LYS A 393 -9.84 39.86 11.18
C LYS A 393 -9.90 39.84 9.65
N GLY A 394 -9.71 38.68 9.02
CA GLY A 394 -9.90 38.47 7.57
C GLY A 394 -10.36 37.05 7.24
N LYS A 395 -11.39 36.95 6.39
CA LYS A 395 -12.20 35.77 6.04
C LYS A 395 -11.42 34.58 5.48
N ALA A 396 -11.94 33.39 5.77
CA ALA A 396 -11.51 32.09 5.24
C ALA A 396 -11.65 32.01 3.71
N GLY A 397 -10.53 31.79 3.02
CA GLY A 397 -10.48 31.42 1.61
C GLY A 397 -10.39 29.90 1.45
N ASN A 398 -11.30 29.34 0.65
CA ASN A 398 -11.35 27.91 0.32
C ASN A 398 -10.05 27.43 -0.34
N ASN A 399 -9.49 26.35 0.18
CA ASN A 399 -8.25 25.73 -0.29
C ASN A 399 -8.56 24.74 -1.43
N SER A 400 -8.16 25.06 -2.66
CA SER A 400 -8.50 24.35 -3.91
C SER A 400 -7.50 23.24 -4.29
N THR A 401 -7.08 22.40 -3.35
CA THR A 401 -6.10 21.32 -3.61
C THR A 401 -6.71 19.92 -3.78
N ALA A 402 -8.02 19.82 -4.01
CA ALA A 402 -8.72 18.54 -4.24
C ALA A 402 -8.98 18.18 -5.72
N LEU A 403 -8.45 18.94 -6.68
CA LEU A 403 -8.68 18.70 -8.13
C LEU A 403 -7.35 18.69 -8.90
N ALA A 404 -6.56 17.64 -8.69
CA ALA A 404 -5.41 17.32 -9.56
C ALA A 404 -5.28 15.80 -9.75
N ALA A 405 -6.39 15.16 -10.09
CA ALA A 405 -6.44 13.79 -10.62
C ALA A 405 -7.76 13.60 -11.37
N GLY A 406 -7.86 14.14 -12.59
CA GLY A 406 -9.09 14.08 -13.38
C GLY A 406 -9.06 15.07 -14.55
N GLY A 407 -8.14 14.87 -15.48
CA GLY A 407 -8.11 15.63 -16.73
C GLY A 407 -9.03 14.98 -17.77
N ARG A 408 -9.95 15.79 -18.32
CA ARG A 408 -10.98 15.51 -19.34
C ARG A 408 -12.26 14.85 -18.82
N MET A 409 -13.22 15.68 -18.42
CA MET A 409 -14.65 15.55 -18.75
C MET A 409 -15.35 16.77 -18.16
N ALA A 410 -15.22 17.92 -18.82
CA ALA A 410 -15.99 19.11 -18.51
C ALA A 410 -16.34 19.85 -19.80
N GLU A 411 -16.95 19.14 -20.74
CA GLU A 411 -17.60 19.71 -21.92
C GLU A 411 -18.62 18.70 -22.44
N ALA A 412 -19.72 18.56 -21.70
CA ALA A 412 -21.02 18.03 -22.15
C ALA A 412 -21.91 17.86 -20.92
N ARG A 413 -22.48 18.97 -20.42
CA ARG A 413 -23.74 19.04 -19.64
C ARG A 413 -23.98 20.47 -19.19
N SER A 414 -24.18 21.35 -20.17
CA SER A 414 -24.79 22.66 -19.95
C SER A 414 -26.11 22.71 -20.72
N SER A 415 -27.12 21.98 -20.24
CA SER A 415 -28.53 22.29 -20.52
C SER A 415 -29.43 21.46 -19.61
N ALA A 416 -30.45 22.12 -19.06
CA ALA A 416 -31.52 21.63 -18.18
C ALA A 416 -31.21 21.61 -16.67
N SER A 417 -31.45 22.75 -16.02
CA SER A 417 -31.67 22.83 -14.57
C SER A 417 -33.13 22.48 -14.22
N GLN A 418 -33.35 21.54 -13.32
CA GLN A 418 -34.59 21.44 -12.54
C GLN A 418 -34.25 21.36 -11.04
N PRO A 419 -35.05 21.98 -10.16
CA PRO A 419 -34.74 22.09 -8.74
C PRO A 419 -34.93 20.75 -8.01
N ARG A 420 -34.00 20.40 -7.13
CA ARG A 420 -34.05 19.17 -6.32
C ARG A 420 -34.99 19.35 -5.13
N LYS A 421 -35.94 18.42 -4.94
CA LYS A 421 -36.81 18.31 -3.76
C LYS A 421 -36.07 17.87 -2.49
N ASN A 422 -36.61 18.28 -1.34
CA ASN A 422 -36.07 18.04 0.01
C ASN A 422 -36.12 16.57 0.46
N ILE A 423 -35.28 16.26 1.45
CA ILE A 423 -34.93 14.91 1.96
C ILE A 423 -36.10 14.14 2.61
N SER A 424 -37.19 14.81 3.00
CA SER A 424 -38.32 14.18 3.70
C SER A 424 -39.34 13.46 2.82
N GLU A 425 -39.16 13.43 1.50
CA GLU A 425 -40.13 12.84 0.55
C GLU A 425 -39.58 11.61 -0.22
N ARG A 426 -38.49 11.00 0.24
CA ARG A 426 -37.91 9.82 -0.43
C ARG A 426 -38.05 8.55 0.40
N GLY A 427 -39.06 7.75 0.10
CA GLY A 427 -39.05 6.30 0.33
C GLY A 427 -40.21 5.72 1.14
N VAL A 428 -41.31 5.39 0.47
CA VAL A 428 -42.11 4.18 0.76
C VAL A 428 -42.56 3.63 -0.59
N ALA A 429 -41.94 2.54 -1.05
CA ALA A 429 -42.46 1.76 -2.17
C ALA A 429 -43.22 0.56 -1.58
N ALA A 430 -44.53 0.54 -1.82
CA ALA A 430 -45.44 -0.49 -1.38
C ALA A 430 -45.09 -1.85 -2.00
N GLN A 431 -45.06 -2.90 -1.18
CA GLN A 431 -45.02 -4.30 -1.63
C GLN A 431 -46.38 -4.68 -2.23
N GLN A 432 -46.37 -5.17 -3.48
CA GLN A 432 -47.52 -5.82 -4.10
C GLN A 432 -47.64 -7.26 -3.59
N ALA A 433 -48.83 -7.64 -3.12
CA ALA A 433 -49.21 -9.01 -2.81
C ALA A 433 -49.71 -9.74 -4.08
N PRO A 434 -49.58 -11.08 -4.17
CA PRO A 434 -49.96 -11.84 -5.36
C PRO A 434 -51.48 -12.03 -5.48
N ALA A 435 -51.96 -12.07 -6.72
CA ALA A 435 -53.37 -12.22 -7.07
C ALA A 435 -53.86 -13.66 -6.86
N ALA A 436 -55.00 -13.80 -6.15
CA ALA A 436 -55.77 -15.03 -6.06
C ALA A 436 -56.85 -15.06 -7.16
N VAL A 437 -56.95 -16.22 -7.82
CA VAL A 437 -57.99 -16.61 -8.76
C VAL A 437 -59.26 -16.96 -7.99
N ALA A 438 -60.41 -16.39 -8.38
CA ALA A 438 -61.72 -17.01 -8.17
C ALA A 438 -62.74 -16.52 -9.21
N LEU A 439 -63.33 -17.51 -9.87
CA LEU A 439 -64.47 -17.49 -10.80
C LEU A 439 -65.74 -16.85 -10.21
N GLN A 440 -66.55 -16.22 -11.08
CA GLN A 440 -68.00 -16.46 -11.32
C GLN A 440 -68.72 -15.17 -11.75
N MET A 441 -68.98 -15.01 -13.05
CA MET A 441 -70.24 -15.28 -13.76
C MET A 441 -70.14 -14.79 -15.20
#